data_AF-A0A1Q6GUJ8-F1
#
_entry.id   AF-A0A1Q6GUJ8-F1
#
_cell.length_a   1.000
_cell.length_b   1.000
_cell.length_c   1.000
_cell.angle_alpha   90.00
_cell.angle_beta   90.00
_cell.angle_gamma   90.00
#
_symmetry.space_group_name_H-M   'P 1'
#
loop_
_entity.id
_entity.type
_entity.pdbx_description
1 polymer ?
#
loop_
_entity_poly.entity_id
_entity_poly.type
_entity_poly.pdbx_seq_one_letter_code
_entity_poly.pdbx_strand_id
1 'polypeptide(L)'
;MKITISKTTEFEAVYLKVDAGVRYWEDAEVNGVSDSENPPTIPCAEFIHADNEYRWRPIIDIDNGVITNWEKGFTAQVHYKVCDDGIYTVTDKDGNIIVEHEGYVPSIMCPEDEGYGDYIIMNIDENGFIQGWEKELISRIIKKYED
;
A
#
# COMPACT_ATOMS: atom_id res chain seq x y z
N MET A 1 41.84 14.50 -12.75
CA MET A 1 41.75 13.36 -11.83
C MET A 1 40.27 13.16 -11.52
N LYS A 2 39.70 11.99 -11.81
CA LYS A 2 38.34 11.62 -11.39
C LYS A 2 38.46 10.81 -10.11
N ILE A 3 37.62 11.13 -9.14
CA ILE A 3 37.49 10.40 -7.88
C ILE A 3 36.02 10.05 -7.72
N THR A 4 35.77 8.82 -7.29
CA THR A 4 34.45 8.30 -6.97
C THR A 4 34.38 8.19 -5.45
N ILE A 5 33.35 8.78 -4.85
CA ILE A 5 33.10 8.74 -3.42
C ILE A 5 31.77 8.00 -3.23
N SER A 6 31.78 6.89 -2.51
CA SER A 6 30.58 6.26 -1.97
C SER A 6 30.20 6.99 -0.69
N LYS A 7 29.14 7.81 -0.74
CA LYS A 7 28.60 8.49 0.44
C LYS A 7 27.28 7.84 0.82
N THR A 8 27.21 7.29 2.02
CA THR A 8 25.94 6.90 2.65
C THR A 8 25.08 8.15 2.81
N THR A 9 23.86 8.10 2.29
CA THR A 9 22.87 9.17 2.42
C THR A 9 21.68 8.62 3.18
N GLU A 10 21.26 9.32 4.22
CA GLU A 10 20.08 8.98 5.01
C GLU A 10 18.86 9.69 4.42
N PHE A 11 17.76 8.97 4.29
CA PHE A 11 16.47 9.49 3.86
C PHE A 11 15.44 9.19 4.95
N GLU A 12 14.53 10.13 5.16
CA GLU A 12 13.38 9.93 6.04
C GLU A 12 12.23 9.34 5.20
N ALA A 13 11.90 8.08 5.42
CA ALA A 13 10.76 7.42 4.79
C ALA A 13 9.46 7.87 5.47
N VAL A 14 8.58 8.52 4.72
CA VAL A 14 7.37 9.16 5.26
C VAL A 14 6.10 8.48 4.75
N TYR A 15 5.99 8.29 3.43
CA TYR A 15 4.80 7.69 2.85
C TYR A 15 5.08 6.40 2.10
N LEU A 16 4.20 5.43 2.25
CA LEU A 16 4.08 4.28 1.37
C LEU A 16 2.88 4.51 0.44
N LYS A 17 3.16 4.70 -0.85
CA LYS A 17 2.15 4.77 -1.90
C LYS A 17 1.94 3.39 -2.48
N VAL A 18 0.69 2.97 -2.54
CA VAL A 18 0.29 1.67 -3.06
C VAL A 18 -0.40 1.86 -4.40
N ASP A 19 -0.17 0.94 -5.31
CA ASP A 19 -0.90 0.83 -6.57
C ASP A 19 -1.18 -0.64 -6.85
N ALA A 20 -2.35 -1.13 -6.43
CA ALA A 20 -2.69 -2.55 -6.47
C ALA A 20 -3.78 -2.85 -7.51
N GLY A 21 -3.46 -3.75 -8.43
CA GLY A 21 -4.42 -4.43 -9.30
C GLY A 21 -5.19 -5.49 -8.50
N VAL A 22 -6.37 -5.12 -8.03
CA VAL A 22 -7.23 -5.99 -7.22
C VAL A 22 -8.02 -6.93 -8.13
N ARG A 23 -7.90 -8.23 -7.89
CA ARG A 23 -8.57 -9.25 -8.71
C ARG A 23 -10.01 -9.53 -8.33
N TYR A 24 -10.32 -9.47 -7.04
CA TYR A 24 -11.64 -9.76 -6.46
C TYR A 24 -11.94 -8.66 -5.46
N TRP A 25 -12.74 -7.67 -5.86
CA TRP A 25 -13.07 -6.53 -4.99
C TRP A 25 -14.05 -6.96 -3.90
N GLU A 26 -14.96 -7.88 -4.22
CA GLU A 26 -15.97 -8.44 -3.33
C GLU A 26 -15.41 -9.18 -2.11
N ASP A 27 -14.11 -9.51 -2.11
CA ASP A 27 -13.41 -10.10 -0.96
C ASP A 27 -13.13 -9.06 0.15
N ALA A 28 -13.40 -7.76 -0.09
CA ALA A 28 -13.43 -6.76 0.95
C ALA A 28 -14.87 -6.42 1.39
N GLU A 29 -15.01 -5.96 2.63
CA GLU A 29 -16.24 -5.37 3.15
C GLU A 29 -16.03 -3.90 3.47
N VAL A 30 -16.94 -3.04 3.04
CA VAL A 30 -16.99 -1.61 3.35
C VAL A 30 -18.23 -1.33 4.19
N ASN A 31 -18.05 -0.81 5.40
CA ASN A 31 -19.14 -0.63 6.38
C ASN A 31 -19.97 -1.92 6.63
N GLY A 32 -19.32 -3.09 6.57
CA GLY A 32 -19.95 -4.41 6.76
C GLY A 32 -20.77 -4.90 5.56
N VAL A 33 -20.60 -4.30 4.38
CA VAL A 33 -21.21 -4.74 3.12
C VAL A 33 -20.09 -5.10 2.15
N SER A 34 -20.19 -6.26 1.49
CA SER A 34 -19.23 -6.65 0.45
C SER A 34 -19.06 -5.55 -0.59
N ASP A 35 -17.81 -5.29 -0.97
CA ASP A 35 -17.48 -4.29 -1.97
C ASP A 35 -17.95 -4.72 -3.38
N SER A 36 -17.92 -3.78 -4.32
CA SER A 36 -18.35 -3.98 -5.70
C SER A 36 -17.16 -3.93 -6.66
N GLU A 37 -17.24 -4.60 -7.80
CA GLU A 37 -16.19 -4.50 -8.82
C GLU A 37 -16.41 -3.27 -9.73
N ASN A 38 -17.67 -2.83 -9.91
CA ASN A 38 -18.04 -1.92 -10.98
C ASN A 38 -19.17 -0.93 -10.59
N PRO A 39 -18.82 0.22 -9.99
CA PRO A 39 -17.50 0.58 -9.47
C PRO A 39 -17.26 -0.04 -8.07
N PRO A 40 -16.00 -0.14 -7.63
CA PRO A 40 -15.68 -0.31 -6.23
C PRO A 40 -16.16 0.87 -5.39
N THR A 41 -16.53 0.53 -4.16
CA THR A 41 -17.06 1.45 -3.16
C THR A 41 -16.07 1.74 -2.06
N ILE A 42 -15.00 0.93 -1.93
CA ILE A 42 -13.93 1.22 -0.98
C ILE A 42 -13.25 2.56 -1.34
N PRO A 43 -12.90 3.38 -0.34
CA PRO A 43 -12.06 4.53 -0.58
C PRO A 43 -10.72 4.17 -1.23
N CYS A 44 -10.14 5.13 -1.93
CA CYS A 44 -8.90 5.00 -2.69
C CYS A 44 -8.96 4.10 -3.93
N ALA A 45 -10.14 3.60 -4.33
CA ALA A 45 -10.31 2.99 -5.65
C ALA A 45 -10.28 4.08 -6.74
N GLU A 46 -9.35 3.94 -7.70
CA GLU A 46 -9.18 4.88 -8.81
C GLU A 46 -9.36 4.16 -10.15
N PHE A 47 -10.11 4.75 -11.07
CA PHE A 47 -10.26 4.21 -12.43
C PHE A 47 -9.10 4.65 -13.32
N ILE A 48 -8.34 3.69 -13.83
CA ILE A 48 -7.21 3.91 -14.71
C ILE A 48 -7.69 3.83 -16.16
N HIS A 49 -7.89 4.98 -16.78
CA HIS A 49 -8.40 5.08 -18.15
C HIS A 49 -7.52 4.41 -19.20
N ALA A 50 -6.20 4.34 -18.97
CA ALA A 50 -5.27 3.73 -19.91
C ALA A 50 -5.50 2.22 -20.06
N ASP A 51 -5.81 1.57 -18.94
CA ASP A 51 -5.93 0.10 -18.85
C ASP A 51 -7.39 -0.35 -18.70
N ASN A 52 -8.32 0.59 -18.56
CA ASN A 52 -9.75 0.37 -18.40
C ASN A 52 -10.08 -0.55 -17.21
N GLU A 53 -9.42 -0.30 -16.08
CA GLU A 53 -9.56 -1.05 -14.84
C GLU A 53 -9.57 -0.13 -13.62
N TYR A 54 -10.06 -0.63 -12.49
CA TYR A 54 -9.88 0.02 -11.18
C TYR A 54 -8.61 -0.50 -10.51
N ARG A 55 -7.89 0.40 -9.84
CA ARG A 55 -6.76 0.07 -8.95
C ARG A 55 -6.98 0.65 -7.57
N TRP A 56 -6.51 -0.03 -6.53
CA TRP A 56 -6.58 0.46 -5.16
C TRP A 56 -5.29 1.22 -4.82
N ARG A 57 -5.41 2.53 -4.55
CA ARG A 57 -4.26 3.46 -4.46
C ARG A 57 -4.20 4.27 -3.16
N PRO A 58 -4.13 3.60 -1.98
CA PRO A 58 -3.95 4.31 -0.72
C PRO A 58 -2.55 4.92 -0.59
N ILE A 59 -2.47 6.06 0.10
CA ILE A 59 -1.23 6.73 0.52
C ILE A 59 -1.13 6.64 2.03
N ILE A 60 -0.23 5.80 2.53
CA ILE A 60 -0.10 5.48 3.94
C ILE A 60 1.01 6.32 4.56
N ASP A 61 0.70 7.04 5.63
CA ASP A 61 1.69 7.58 6.56
C ASP A 61 2.32 6.40 7.32
N ILE A 62 3.62 6.17 7.08
CA ILE A 62 4.33 4.98 7.58
C ILE A 62 4.41 4.99 9.10
N ASP A 63 4.64 6.15 9.71
CA ASP A 63 4.84 6.26 11.15
C ASP A 63 3.56 6.06 11.95
N ASN A 64 2.44 6.56 11.40
CA ASN A 64 1.16 6.55 12.07
C ASN A 64 0.25 5.40 11.65
N GLY A 65 0.54 4.73 10.52
CA GLY A 65 -0.31 3.67 9.99
C GLY A 65 -1.68 4.18 9.52
N VAL A 66 -1.70 5.39 8.95
CA VAL A 66 -2.95 6.06 8.52
C VAL A 66 -2.93 6.27 7.02
N ILE A 67 -4.00 5.86 6.35
CA ILE A 67 -4.23 6.17 4.93
C ILE A 67 -4.69 7.63 4.83
N THR A 68 -3.79 8.49 4.37
CA THR A 68 -3.97 9.95 4.35
C THR A 68 -5.03 10.44 3.35
N ASN A 69 -5.28 9.67 2.29
CA ASN A 69 -6.32 9.90 1.29
C ASN A 69 -7.58 9.04 1.51
N TRP A 70 -7.76 8.49 2.71
CA TRP A 70 -8.97 7.75 3.08
C TRP A 70 -10.16 8.69 3.23
N GLU A 71 -11.30 8.29 2.67
CA GLU A 71 -12.55 9.00 2.91
C GLU A 71 -13.06 8.67 4.32
N LYS A 72 -13.12 9.68 5.19
CA LYS A 72 -13.54 9.49 6.59
C LYS A 72 -14.99 9.05 6.70
N GLY A 73 -15.27 8.21 7.69
CA GLY A 73 -16.59 7.64 7.96
C GLY A 73 -16.81 6.26 7.34
N PHE A 74 -15.86 5.75 6.56
CA PHE A 74 -15.86 4.39 6.04
C PHE A 74 -14.96 3.48 6.86
N THR A 75 -15.46 2.34 7.30
CA THR A 75 -14.64 1.22 7.78
C THR A 75 -14.45 0.21 6.65
N ALA A 76 -13.34 -0.51 6.67
CA ALA A 76 -13.10 -1.59 5.72
C ALA A 76 -12.41 -2.81 6.35
N GLN A 77 -12.80 -4.00 5.90
CA GLN A 77 -12.07 -5.24 6.08
C GLN A 77 -11.56 -5.65 4.70
N VAL A 78 -10.26 -5.58 4.47
CA VAL A 78 -9.63 -5.81 3.16
C VAL A 78 -9.02 -7.21 3.14
N HIS A 79 -9.33 -7.98 2.09
CA HIS A 79 -8.70 -9.27 1.80
C HIS A 79 -8.47 -9.41 0.28
N TYR A 80 -7.69 -8.49 -0.29
CA TYR A 80 -7.50 -8.41 -1.74
C TYR A 80 -6.42 -9.33 -2.24
N LYS A 81 -6.75 -10.12 -3.28
CA LYS A 81 -5.76 -10.81 -4.08
C LYS A 81 -5.12 -9.87 -5.10
N VAL A 82 -3.80 -9.78 -5.06
CA VAL A 82 -2.93 -9.00 -5.95
C VAL A 82 -1.96 -9.98 -6.62
N CYS A 83 -2.17 -10.27 -7.90
CA CYS A 83 -1.44 -11.31 -8.62
C CYS A 83 -0.23 -10.73 -9.36
N ASP A 84 0.87 -10.48 -8.64
CA ASP A 84 2.09 -9.82 -9.15
C ASP A 84 1.83 -8.45 -9.80
N ASP A 85 0.73 -7.79 -9.43
CA ASP A 85 0.29 -6.50 -9.99
C ASP A 85 0.19 -5.42 -8.89
N GLY A 86 1.16 -5.41 -7.98
CA GLY A 86 1.29 -4.40 -6.94
C GLY A 86 2.53 -3.53 -7.18
N ILE A 87 2.39 -2.21 -6.99
CA ILE A 87 3.51 -1.26 -6.93
C ILE A 87 3.48 -0.59 -5.56
N TYR A 88 4.61 -0.61 -4.87
CA TYR A 88 4.76 -0.14 -3.49
C TYR A 88 5.93 0.83 -3.41
N THR A 89 5.62 2.12 -3.45
CA THR A 89 6.62 3.18 -3.55
C THR A 89 6.78 3.89 -2.20
N VAL A 90 7.96 3.77 -1.61
CA VAL A 90 8.33 4.52 -0.40
C VAL A 90 8.89 5.87 -0.80
N THR A 91 8.35 6.93 -0.21
CA THR A 91 8.72 8.31 -0.52
C THR A 91 9.05 9.11 0.73
N ASP A 92 9.85 10.16 0.54
CA ASP A 92 10.04 11.19 1.56
C ASP A 92 8.82 12.13 1.65
N LYS A 93 8.88 13.10 2.57
CA LYS A 93 7.81 14.10 2.77
C LYS A 93 7.48 14.94 1.53
N ASP A 94 8.46 15.13 0.63
CA ASP A 94 8.34 15.95 -0.57
C ASP A 94 7.84 15.10 -1.76
N GLY A 95 7.63 13.80 -1.54
CA GLY A 95 7.16 12.84 -2.53
C GLY A 95 8.28 12.29 -3.42
N ASN A 96 9.55 12.53 -3.09
CA ASN A 96 10.67 11.93 -3.82
C ASN A 96 10.73 10.43 -3.50
N ILE A 97 10.93 9.62 -4.54
CA ILE A 97 11.04 8.17 -4.41
C ILE A 97 12.35 7.83 -3.71
N ILE A 98 12.25 7.08 -2.61
CA ILE A 98 13.39 6.48 -1.91
C ILE A 98 13.61 5.07 -2.46
N VAL A 99 12.54 4.28 -2.54
CA VAL A 99 12.56 2.91 -3.06
C VAL A 99 11.18 2.55 -3.62
N GLU A 100 11.15 1.68 -4.60
CA GLU A 100 9.93 1.13 -5.19
C GLU A 100 10.00 -0.39 -5.13
N HIS A 101 8.91 -1.10 -4.93
CA HIS A 101 8.87 -2.56 -4.99
C HIS A 101 7.68 -2.97 -5.84
N GLU A 102 7.92 -3.78 -6.86
CA GLU A 102 6.92 -4.23 -7.83
C GLU A 102 6.63 -5.73 -7.67
N GLY A 103 5.40 -6.13 -7.99
CA GLY A 103 4.93 -7.51 -7.97
C GLY A 103 4.32 -7.90 -6.62
N TYR A 104 4.98 -8.82 -5.92
CA TYR A 104 4.49 -9.42 -4.68
C TYR A 104 4.06 -8.41 -3.62
N VAL A 105 3.02 -8.72 -2.86
CA VAL A 105 2.56 -7.94 -1.71
C VAL A 105 3.61 -7.98 -0.58
N PRO A 106 4.12 -6.83 -0.11
CA PRO A 106 5.04 -6.79 1.02
C PRO A 106 4.29 -7.02 2.33
N SER A 107 4.92 -7.69 3.30
CA SER A 107 4.27 -8.08 4.56
C SER A 107 3.71 -6.94 5.40
N ILE A 108 4.19 -5.70 5.19
CA ILE A 108 3.62 -4.51 5.86
C ILE A 108 2.16 -4.26 5.46
N MET A 109 1.72 -4.78 4.31
CA MET A 109 0.35 -4.69 3.81
C MET A 109 -0.55 -5.83 4.32
N CYS A 110 -0.05 -6.66 5.24
CA CYS A 110 -0.78 -7.80 5.80
C CYS A 110 -0.79 -7.78 7.34
N PRO A 111 -1.19 -6.67 8.00
CA PRO A 111 -1.19 -6.58 9.47
C PRO A 111 -2.21 -7.51 10.15
N GLU A 112 -3.25 -7.96 9.44
CA GLU A 112 -4.30 -8.79 10.05
C GLU A 112 -4.02 -10.30 9.92
N ASP A 113 -3.40 -10.78 8.83
CA ASP A 113 -3.03 -12.19 8.64
C ASP A 113 -1.90 -12.35 7.61
N GLU A 114 -1.34 -13.55 7.48
CA GLU A 114 -0.26 -13.86 6.55
C GLU A 114 -0.75 -13.87 5.08
N GLY A 115 -0.33 -12.87 4.30
CA GLY A 115 -0.74 -12.72 2.90
C GLY A 115 0.07 -13.53 1.87
N TYR A 116 1.10 -14.28 2.29
CA TYR A 116 1.98 -15.13 1.45
C TYR A 116 2.57 -14.46 0.18
N GLY A 117 2.59 -13.13 0.12
CA GLY A 117 3.04 -12.36 -1.05
C GLY A 117 1.98 -12.11 -2.12
N ASP A 118 0.77 -12.64 -1.97
CA ASP A 118 -0.30 -12.51 -2.97
C ASP A 118 -1.51 -11.70 -2.46
N TYR A 119 -1.61 -11.48 -1.14
CA TYR A 119 -2.79 -10.87 -0.54
C TYR A 119 -2.45 -9.64 0.30
N ILE A 120 -3.26 -8.59 0.14
CA ILE A 120 -3.36 -7.48 1.08
C ILE A 120 -4.45 -7.85 2.08
N ILE A 121 -4.12 -7.89 3.38
CA ILE A 121 -5.05 -8.33 4.44
C ILE A 121 -4.98 -7.36 5.62
N MET A 122 -5.99 -6.50 5.78
CA MET A 122 -6.00 -5.48 6.83
C MET A 122 -7.39 -4.99 7.20
N ASN A 123 -7.51 -4.49 8.43
CA ASN A 123 -8.70 -3.80 8.93
C ASN A 123 -8.43 -2.30 9.04
N ILE A 124 -9.34 -1.48 8.51
CA ILE A 124 -9.22 -0.02 8.44
C ILE A 124 -10.41 0.60 9.15
N ASP A 125 -10.14 1.53 10.07
CA ASP A 125 -11.19 2.25 10.79
C ASP A 125 -11.74 3.47 10.03
N GLU A 126 -12.75 4.11 10.60
CA GLU A 126 -13.42 5.28 10.02
C GLU A 126 -12.52 6.50 9.79
N ASN A 127 -11.32 6.53 10.38
CA ASN A 127 -10.33 7.60 10.23
C ASN A 127 -9.19 7.21 9.28
N GLY A 128 -9.24 6.02 8.68
CA GLY A 128 -8.20 5.48 7.81
C GLY A 128 -7.03 4.86 8.57
N PHE A 129 -7.15 4.63 9.88
CA PHE A 129 -6.12 3.95 10.66
C PHE A 129 -6.16 2.44 10.40
N ILE A 130 -5.00 1.89 10.07
CA ILE A 130 -4.80 0.47 9.80
C ILE A 130 -4.52 -0.24 11.12
N GLN A 131 -5.43 -1.12 11.53
CA GLN A 131 -5.27 -1.91 12.75
C GLN A 131 -4.09 -2.88 12.61
N GLY A 132 -3.29 -3.02 13.67
CA GLY A 132 -2.13 -3.90 13.67
C GLY A 132 -0.93 -3.39 12.86
N TRP A 133 -0.93 -2.12 12.43
CA TRP A 133 0.17 -1.58 11.62
C TRP A 133 1.53 -1.65 12.32
N GLU A 134 2.49 -2.33 11.68
CA GLU A 134 3.86 -2.47 12.14
C GLU A 134 4.84 -1.74 11.21
N LYS A 135 5.10 -0.46 11.50
CA LYS A 135 5.94 0.39 10.65
C LYS A 135 7.35 -0.16 10.39
N GLU A 136 7.91 -0.95 11.32
CA GLU A 136 9.27 -1.50 11.18
C GLU A 136 9.41 -2.50 10.02
N LEU A 137 8.29 -3.06 9.55
CA LEU A 137 8.24 -3.93 8.38
C LEU A 137 8.58 -3.17 7.08
N ILE A 138 8.57 -1.84 7.07
CA ILE A 138 8.98 -1.02 5.92
C ILE A 138 10.41 -1.33 5.50
N SER A 139 11.26 -1.69 6.47
CA SER A 139 12.65 -2.06 6.23
C SER A 139 12.81 -3.27 5.31
N ARG A 140 11.79 -4.14 5.21
CA ARG A 140 11.81 -5.31 4.30
C ARG A 140 11.65 -4.92 2.83
N ILE A 141 10.98 -3.80 2.55
CA ILE A 141 10.90 -3.22 1.21
C ILE A 141 12.25 -2.59 0.86
N ILE A 142 12.83 -1.84 1.80
CA ILE A 142 14.08 -1.10 1.60
C ILE A 142 15.29 -2.05 1.42
N LYS A 143 15.42 -3.08 2.27
CA LYS A 143 16.59 -3.98 2.27
C LYS A 143 16.69 -4.88 1.04
N LYS A 144 15.61 -5.08 0.28
CA LYS A 144 15.65 -5.83 -0.98
C LYS A 144 16.58 -5.20 -2.03
N TYR A 145 17.02 -3.96 -1.82
CA TYR A 145 17.92 -3.21 -2.69
C TYR A 145 19.38 -3.16 -2.21
N GLU A 146 19.71 -3.84 -1.10
CA GLU A 146 21.09 -3.90 -0.57
C GLU A 146 21.87 -5.18 -0.97
N ASP A 147 21.24 -6.12 -1.69
CA ASP A 147 21.84 -7.38 -2.17
C ASP A 147 22.23 -7.35 -3.66
#